data_AF-A0A7L1DGQ3-F1
#
_entry.id   AF-A0A7L1DGQ3-F1
#
_cell.length_a   1.000
_cell.length_b   1.000
_cell.length_c   1.000
_cell.angle_alpha   90.00
_cell.angle_beta   90.00
_cell.angle_gamma   90.00
#
_symmetry.space_group_name_H-M   'P 1'
#
loop_
_entity.id
_entity.type
_entity.pdbx_description
1 polymer ?
#
loop_
_entity_poly.entity_id
_entity_poly.type
_entity_poly.pdbx_seq_one_letter_code
_entity_poly.pdbx_strand_id
1 'polypeptide(L)'
;MTLQEYDYARESPSKLAASCLLLALTMKSLGGWTPTLEYYSGYNAQELHPLVKRLNFLLTYQPRDKLNTVRSKYSHRIFFEVAKLPPMDMLKLEEALTRC
;
A
#
# COMPACT_ATOMS: atom_id res chain seq x y z
N MET A 1 5.08 7.95 1.32
CA MET A 1 4.86 7.81 2.77
C MET A 1 5.91 6.91 3.40
N THR A 2 6.19 5.72 2.86
CA THR A 2 7.19 4.78 3.41
C THR A 2 8.58 5.37 3.61
N LEU A 3 9.05 6.23 2.70
CA LEU A 3 10.38 6.87 2.81
C LEU A 3 10.50 7.82 4.02
N GLN A 4 9.38 8.34 4.54
CA GLN A 4 9.37 9.26 5.68
C GLN A 4 9.39 8.51 7.02
N GLU A 5 9.10 7.21 7.00
CA GLU A 5 8.94 6.37 8.19
C GLU A 5 10.12 5.41 8.33
N TYR A 6 10.91 5.59 9.37
CA TYR A 6 12.15 4.83 9.57
C TYR A 6 11.91 3.33 9.74
N ASP A 7 10.74 2.93 10.25
CA ASP A 7 10.35 1.53 10.44
C ASP A 7 10.29 0.73 9.13
N TYR A 8 10.20 1.38 7.98
CA TYR A 8 10.20 0.74 6.66
C TYR A 8 11.59 0.70 6.02
N ALA A 9 12.59 1.36 6.58
CA ALA A 9 13.96 1.34 6.06
C ALA A 9 14.62 -0.04 6.16
N ARG A 10 14.10 -0.92 7.02
CA ARG A 10 14.57 -2.30 7.20
C ARG A 10 13.93 -3.29 6.22
N GLU A 11 12.81 -2.92 5.59
CA GLU A 11 12.13 -3.79 4.63
C GLU A 11 12.88 -3.77 3.30
N SER A 12 12.88 -4.88 2.56
CA SER A 12 13.51 -4.88 1.24
C SER A 12 12.73 -3.96 0.28
N PRO A 13 13.43 -3.18 -0.57
CA PRO A 13 12.76 -2.28 -1.53
C PRO A 13 11.80 -3.02 -2.48
N SER A 14 12.17 -4.25 -2.88
CA SER A 14 11.35 -5.11 -3.73
C SER A 14 10.06 -5.56 -3.04
N LYS A 15 10.15 -6.02 -1.78
CA LYS A 15 8.98 -6.43 -0.99
C LYS A 15 8.05 -5.25 -0.73
N LEU A 16 8.63 -4.09 -0.41
CA LEU A 16 7.87 -2.86 -0.20
C LEU A 16 7.14 -2.42 -1.48
N ALA A 17 7.79 -2.50 -2.64
CA ALA A 17 7.15 -2.20 -3.92
C ALA A 17 6.00 -3.19 -4.24
N ALA A 18 6.22 -4.49 -4.02
CA ALA A 18 5.20 -5.52 -4.22
C ALA A 18 3.98 -5.33 -3.29
N SER A 19 4.21 -5.03 -2.01
CA SER A 19 3.13 -4.74 -1.06
C SER A 19 2.36 -3.46 -1.40
N CYS A 20 3.06 -2.40 -1.83
CA CYS A 20 2.38 -1.18 -2.30
C CYS A 20 1.50 -1.45 -3.53
N LEU A 21 1.98 -2.29 -4.45
CA LEU A 21 1.21 -2.70 -5.63
C LEU A 21 -0.03 -3.50 -5.24
N LEU A 22 0.11 -4.51 -4.38
CA LEU A 22 -1.01 -5.31 -3.89
C LEU A 22 -2.06 -4.43 -3.21
N LEU A 23 -1.64 -3.50 -2.33
CA LEU A 23 -2.54 -2.55 -1.69
C LEU A 23 -3.29 -1.67 -2.69
N ALA A 24 -2.60 -1.17 -3.73
CA ALA A 24 -3.23 -0.34 -4.76
C ALA A 24 -4.26 -1.12 -5.59
N LEU A 25 -3.98 -2.39 -5.91
CA LEU A 25 -4.88 -3.28 -6.63
C LEU A 25 -6.14 -3.57 -5.79
N THR A 26 -5.98 -3.85 -4.50
CA THR A 26 -7.10 -4.10 -3.58
C THR A 26 -7.95 -2.85 -3.36
N MET A 27 -7.34 -1.67 -3.22
CA MET A 27 -8.06 -0.40 -3.04
C MET A 27 -8.91 -0.02 -4.26
N LYS A 28 -8.44 -0.35 -5.46
CA LYS A 28 -9.17 -0.08 -6.72
C LYS A 28 -10.03 -1.26 -7.18
N SER A 29 -10.07 -2.36 -6.44
CA SER A 29 -10.76 -3.60 -6.83
C SER A 29 -10.37 -4.07 -8.24
N LEU A 30 -9.09 -3.89 -8.62
CA LEU A 30 -8.56 -4.18 -9.96
C LEU A 30 -8.09 -5.64 -10.13
N GLY A 31 -8.39 -6.50 -9.16
CA GLY A 31 -7.94 -7.89 -9.10
C GLY A 31 -7.04 -8.15 -7.89
N GLY A 32 -6.78 -9.43 -7.62
CA GLY A 32 -5.89 -9.89 -6.56
C GLY A 32 -4.44 -10.02 -7.02
N TRP A 33 -3.63 -10.70 -6.20
CA TRP A 33 -2.28 -11.09 -6.58
C TRP A 33 -2.33 -12.24 -7.60
N THR A 34 -1.92 -11.98 -8.84
CA THR A 34 -2.00 -12.98 -9.92
C THR A 34 -0.73 -13.85 -9.97
N PRO A 35 -0.79 -15.08 -10.52
CA PRO A 35 0.39 -15.93 -10.70
C PRO A 35 1.51 -15.24 -11.50
N THR A 36 1.14 -14.36 -12.44
CA THR A 36 2.09 -13.54 -13.19
C THR A 36 2.85 -12.57 -12.28
N LEU A 37 2.16 -11.92 -11.35
CA LEU A 37 2.79 -11.02 -10.39
C LEU A 37 3.69 -11.79 -9.42
N GLU A 38 3.27 -12.96 -8.95
CA GLU A 38 4.09 -13.84 -8.11
C GLU A 38 5.36 -14.28 -8.84
N TYR A 39 5.25 -14.70 -10.11
CA TYR A 39 6.39 -15.13 -10.93
C TYR A 39 7.45 -14.02 -11.12
N TYR A 40 7.03 -12.79 -11.44
CA TYR A 40 7.97 -11.69 -11.69
C TYR A 40 8.45 -10.98 -10.42
N SER A 41 7.66 -10.96 -9.36
CA SER A 41 8.06 -10.34 -8.08
C SER A 41 8.85 -11.28 -7.19
N GLY A 42 8.66 -12.60 -7.34
CA GLY A 42 9.22 -13.62 -6.45
C GLY A 42 8.58 -13.66 -5.06
N TYR A 43 7.45 -12.96 -4.85
CA TYR A 43 6.75 -12.93 -3.57
C TYR A 43 5.35 -13.54 -3.67
N ASN A 44 5.03 -14.39 -2.71
CA ASN A 44 3.67 -14.89 -2.53
C ASN A 44 2.79 -13.81 -1.87
N ALA A 45 1.49 -13.81 -2.16
CA ALA A 45 0.53 -12.92 -1.51
C ALA A 45 0.65 -12.95 0.03
N GLN A 46 0.77 -14.14 0.62
CA GLN A 46 0.82 -14.30 2.08
C GLN A 46 2.03 -13.63 2.72
N GLU A 47 3.17 -13.59 2.03
CA GLU A 47 4.40 -12.93 2.52
C GLU A 47 4.27 -11.40 2.54
N LEU A 48 3.39 -10.88 1.68
CA LEU A 48 3.12 -9.45 1.53
C LEU A 48 2.01 -8.97 2.48
N HIS A 49 1.10 -9.85 2.93
CA HIS A 49 -0.06 -9.48 3.76
C HIS A 49 0.32 -8.64 5.00
N PRO A 50 1.31 -9.02 5.84
CA PRO A 50 1.66 -8.23 7.03
C PRO A 50 2.11 -6.81 6.66
N LEU A 51 2.88 -6.68 5.57
CA LEU A 51 3.39 -5.38 5.14
C LEU A 51 2.28 -4.53 4.50
N VAL A 52 1.37 -5.13 3.73
CA VAL A 52 0.17 -4.45 3.19
C VAL A 52 -0.69 -3.88 4.33
N LYS A 53 -0.92 -4.66 5.38
CA LYS A 53 -1.67 -4.21 6.57
C LYS A 53 -1.00 -3.01 7.25
N ARG A 54 0.33 -3.08 7.45
CA ARG A 54 1.12 -1.95 7.99
C ARG A 54 1.05 -0.72 7.09
N LEU A 55 1.13 -0.88 5.77
CA LEU A 55 1.02 0.22 4.81
C LEU A 55 -0.37 0.88 4.86
N ASN A 56 -1.44 0.10 4.94
CA ASN A 56 -2.79 0.64 5.09
C ASN A 56 -2.95 1.39 6.41
N PHE A 57 -2.42 0.85 7.51
CA PHE A 57 -2.39 1.54 8.81
C PHE A 57 -1.66 2.87 8.71
N LEU A 58 -0.49 2.91 8.05
CA LEU A 58 0.26 4.14 7.81
C LEU A 58 -0.57 5.19 7.04
N LEU A 59 -1.39 4.77 6.07
CA LEU A 59 -2.26 5.70 5.32
C LEU A 59 -3.43 6.21 6.17
N THR A 60 -4.00 5.37 7.03
CA THR A 60 -5.13 5.72 7.90
C THR A 60 -4.73 6.62 9.06
N TYR A 61 -3.62 6.30 9.73
CA TYR A 61 -3.18 6.96 10.96
C TYR A 61 -1.98 7.87 10.74
N GLN A 62 -1.88 8.51 9.57
CA GLN A 62 -0.80 9.45 9.29
C GLN A 62 -0.65 10.46 10.44
N PRO A 63 0.52 10.56 11.08
CA PRO A 63 0.77 11.59 12.07
C PRO A 63 0.53 12.94 11.41
N ARG A 64 -0.50 13.66 11.86
CA ARG A 64 -0.97 14.91 11.23
C ARG A 64 0.11 16.01 11.20
N ASP A 65 1.17 15.88 11.98
CA ASP A 65 1.80 17.07 12.51
C ASP A 65 3.04 17.61 11.79
N LYS A 66 3.73 16.89 10.88
CA LYS A 66 4.98 17.48 10.32
C LYS A 66 5.28 17.29 8.83
N LEU A 67 4.79 16.23 8.15
CA LEU A 67 5.31 15.88 6.81
C LEU A 67 4.23 15.64 5.73
N ASN A 68 3.38 16.65 5.50
CA ASN A 68 2.29 16.58 4.52
C ASN A 68 2.69 16.83 3.06
N THR A 69 3.95 17.19 2.77
CA THR A 69 4.41 17.57 1.42
C THR A 69 4.12 16.49 0.37
N VAL A 70 4.36 15.22 0.70
CA VAL A 70 4.06 14.10 -0.21
C VAL A 70 2.56 14.02 -0.48
N ARG A 71 1.73 14.06 0.57
CA ARG A 71 0.27 14.03 0.44
C ARG A 71 -0.23 15.21 -0.41
N SER A 72 0.25 16.43 -0.15
CA SER A 72 -0.11 17.62 -0.93
C SER A 72 0.30 17.49 -2.39
N LYS A 73 1.52 17.00 -2.69
CA LYS A 73 1.98 16.76 -4.06
C LYS A 73 1.03 15.81 -4.80
N TYR A 74 0.76 14.64 -4.24
CA TYR A 74 -0.10 13.63 -4.87
C TYR A 74 -1.62 13.91 -4.74
N SER A 75 -2.01 14.98 -4.04
CA SER A 75 -3.39 15.50 -4.04
C SER A 75 -3.66 16.46 -5.20
N HIS A 76 -2.61 16.89 -5.90
CA HIS A 76 -2.73 17.79 -7.05
C HIS A 76 -3.29 17.05 -8.27
N ARG A 77 -4.05 17.76 -9.12
CA ARG A 77 -4.72 17.20 -10.30
C ARG A 77 -3.78 16.51 -11.30
N ILE A 78 -2.55 17.00 -11.43
CA ILE A 78 -1.54 16.38 -12.31
C ILE A 78 -1.15 14.96 -11.88
N PHE A 79 -1.39 14.61 -10.62
CA PHE A 79 -1.19 13.26 -10.08
C PHE A 79 -2.51 12.53 -9.85
N PHE A 80 -3.57 12.91 -10.58
CA PHE A 80 -4.90 12.30 -10.50
C PHE A 80 -5.53 12.33 -9.10
N GLU A 81 -5.05 13.23 -8.23
CA GLU A 81 -5.53 13.39 -6.86
C GLU A 81 -5.53 12.09 -6.04
N VAL A 82 -4.62 11.15 -6.35
CA VAL A 82 -4.60 9.80 -5.76
C VAL A 82 -4.48 9.80 -4.23
N ALA A 83 -3.90 10.85 -3.65
CA ALA A 83 -3.78 10.98 -2.20
C ALA A 83 -5.10 11.40 -1.49
N LYS A 84 -6.15 11.76 -2.25
CA LYS A 84 -7.49 12.03 -1.72
C LYS A 84 -8.35 10.77 -1.61
N LEU A 85 -7.91 9.65 -2.18
CA LEU A 85 -8.61 8.37 -2.06
C LEU A 85 -8.65 7.95 -0.59
N PRO A 86 -9.83 7.55 -0.05
CA PRO A 86 -9.91 7.09 1.32
C PRO A 86 -9.12 5.78 1.47
N PRO A 87 -8.36 5.61 2.57
CA PRO A 87 -7.73 4.33 2.88
C PRO A 87 -8.80 3.25 3.08
N MET A 88 -8.40 2.00 2.91
CA MET A 88 -9.33 0.87 2.99
C MET A 88 -9.61 0.55 4.45
N ASP A 89 -10.87 0.22 4.76
CA ASP A 89 -11.22 -0.29 6.08
C ASP A 89 -10.44 -1.59 6.36
N MET A 90 -9.95 -1.74 7.59
CA MET A 90 -9.08 -2.86 7.95
C MET A 90 -9.77 -4.21 7.76
N LEU A 91 -11.06 -4.31 8.09
CA LEU A 91 -11.84 -5.54 7.96
C LEU A 91 -12.00 -5.90 6.48
N LYS A 92 -12.33 -4.91 5.65
CA LYS A 92 -12.45 -5.09 4.19
C LYS A 92 -11.12 -5.47 3.55
N LEU A 93 -10.01 -4.93 4.03
CA LEU A 93 -8.68 -5.28 3.56
C LEU A 93 -8.35 -6.74 3.90
N GLU A 94 -8.65 -7.20 5.12
CA GLU A 94 -8.43 -8.60 5.48
C GLU A 94 -9.26 -9.57 4.64
N GLU A 95 -10.54 -9.26 4.40
CA GLU A 95 -11.39 -10.04 3.52
C GLU A 95 -10.83 -10.08 2.08
N ALA A 96 -10.35 -8.95 1.56
CA ALA A 96 -9.77 -8.88 0.22
C ALA A 96 -8.47 -9.68 0.09
N LEU A 97 -7.61 -9.64 1.11
CA LEU A 97 -6.37 -10.41 1.15
C LEU A 97 -6.61 -11.91 1.32
N THR A 98 -7.68 -12.31 2.00
CA THR A 98 -8.04 -13.74 2.19
C THR A 98 -8.64 -14.36 0.92
N ARG A 99 -9.12 -13.53 -0.02
CA ARG A 99 -9.65 -13.97 -1.33
C ARG A 99 -8.56 -14.11 -2.40
N CYS A 100 -7.35 -13.63 -2.14
CA CYS A 100 -6.18 -13.80 -2.99
C CYS A 100 -5.50 -15.12 -2.67
#